data_AF-A0A661UVU2-F1
#
_entry.id   AF-A0A661UVU2-F1
#
_cell.length_a   1.000
_cell.length_b   1.000
_cell.length_c   1.000
_cell.angle_alpha   90.00
_cell.angle_beta   90.00
_cell.angle_gamma   90.00
#
_symmetry.space_group_name_H-M   'P 1'
#
loop_
_entity.id
_entity.type
_entity.pdbx_description
1 polymer ?
#
loop_
_entity_poly.entity_id
_entity_poly.type
_entity_poly.pdbx_seq_one_letter_code
_entity_poly.pdbx_strand_id
1 'polypeptide(L)'
;MDAASKYILDSEANISVYSFYVERLEEELKKDDRLKHYFSDLHPVGKYFKSMLEFHKLQNFREKRFKELNKQISAVALKKDNVVPPSEVLNTLKGSDNKIPSKVRVMDFNYNYDHVIPFPPTKKLEKEVDKSFNRVFRFASKHLK
;
A
#
# COMPACT_ATOMS: atom_id res chain seq x y z
N MET A 1 6.78 -6.95 3.44
CA MET A 1 5.75 -7.24 2.43
C MET A 1 6.31 -8.32 1.52
N ASP A 2 5.59 -9.42 1.36
CA ASP A 2 5.93 -10.41 0.34
C ASP A 2 4.86 -10.31 -0.76
N ALA A 3 5.19 -9.57 -1.82
CA ALA A 3 4.30 -9.43 -2.97
C ALA A 3 4.26 -10.71 -3.81
N ALA A 4 5.13 -11.69 -3.52
CA ALA A 4 5.16 -12.95 -4.23
C ALA A 4 3.86 -13.72 -3.99
N SER A 5 3.08 -13.85 -5.04
CA SER A 5 1.85 -14.62 -5.06
C SER A 5 1.59 -15.02 -6.50
N LYS A 6 1.12 -16.26 -6.71
CA LYS A 6 0.83 -16.82 -8.04
C LYS A 6 0.00 -15.89 -8.93
N TYR A 7 -0.83 -15.03 -8.33
CA TYR A 7 -1.75 -14.13 -9.02
C TYR A 7 -1.36 -12.65 -8.96
N ILE A 8 -0.21 -12.30 -8.37
CA ILE A 8 0.22 -10.90 -8.17
C ILE A 8 1.57 -10.67 -8.82
N LEU A 9 2.59 -11.36 -8.33
CA LEU A 9 3.97 -11.25 -8.79
C LEU A 9 4.63 -12.61 -8.54
N ASP A 10 5.28 -13.19 -9.54
CA ASP A 10 6.11 -14.37 -9.29
C ASP A 10 7.38 -14.00 -8.50
N SER A 11 8.06 -14.99 -7.95
CA SER A 11 9.24 -14.77 -7.10
C SER A 11 10.39 -14.09 -7.85
N GLU A 12 10.61 -14.43 -9.12
CA GLU A 12 11.71 -13.87 -9.92
C GLU A 12 11.43 -12.41 -10.27
N ALA A 13 10.19 -12.10 -10.64
CA ALA A 13 9.75 -10.73 -10.84
C ALA A 13 9.86 -9.91 -9.55
N ASN A 14 9.51 -10.48 -8.39
CA ASN A 14 9.67 -9.80 -7.09
C ASN A 14 11.12 -9.43 -6.80
N ILE A 15 12.04 -10.38 -6.98
CA ILE A 15 13.48 -10.16 -6.78
C ILE A 15 13.99 -9.10 -7.77
N SER A 16 13.62 -9.20 -9.05
CA SER A 16 14.07 -8.28 -10.10
C SER A 16 13.62 -6.84 -9.85
N VAL A 17 12.35 -6.64 -9.49
CA VAL A 17 11.78 -5.32 -9.17
C VAL A 17 12.44 -4.75 -7.92
N TYR A 18 12.60 -5.56 -6.88
CA TYR A 18 13.29 -5.12 -5.66
C TYR A 18 14.73 -4.69 -5.94
N SER A 19 15.51 -5.53 -6.63
CA SER A 19 16.91 -5.23 -6.98
C SER A 19 17.01 -3.97 -7.84
N PHE A 20 16.09 -3.77 -8.79
CA PHE A 20 16.09 -2.53 -9.58
C PHE A 20 15.86 -1.30 -8.71
N TYR A 21 14.77 -1.24 -7.94
CA TYR A 21 14.39 -0.02 -7.25
C TYR A 21 15.21 0.27 -5.99
N VAL A 22 15.66 -0.77 -5.28
CA VAL A 22 16.37 -0.62 -4.01
C VAL A 22 17.88 -0.56 -4.20
N GLU A 23 18.43 -1.35 -5.12
CA GLU A 23 19.89 -1.50 -5.25
C GLU A 23 20.45 -0.69 -6.41
N ARG A 24 19.79 -0.72 -7.58
CA ARG A 24 20.36 -0.18 -8.83
C ARG A 24 19.82 1.19 -9.24
N LEU A 25 18.72 1.66 -8.64
CA LEU A 25 18.02 2.88 -9.08
C LEU A 25 18.97 4.07 -9.22
N GLU A 26 19.83 4.31 -8.23
CA GLU A 26 20.76 5.46 -8.26
C GLU A 26 21.83 5.35 -9.36
N GLU A 27 22.19 4.14 -9.79
CA GLU A 27 23.08 3.93 -10.93
C GLU A 27 22.36 4.18 -12.25
N GLU A 28 21.12 3.72 -12.36
CA GLU A 28 20.28 3.95 -13.54
C GLU A 28 19.96 5.44 -13.73
N LEU A 29 19.74 6.19 -12.64
CA LEU A 29 19.59 7.65 -12.68
C LEU A 29 20.85 8.37 -13.19
N LYS A 30 22.05 7.77 -13.09
CA LYS A 30 23.27 8.38 -13.67
C LYS A 30 23.39 8.15 -15.18
N LYS A 31 22.71 7.14 -15.71
CA LYS A 31 22.78 6.73 -17.12
C LYS A 31 21.72 7.41 -17.99
N ASP A 32 20.62 7.87 -17.39
CA ASP A 32 19.49 8.49 -18.09
C ASP A 32 19.16 9.88 -17.51
N ASP A 33 19.51 10.93 -18.25
CA ASP A 33 19.28 12.33 -17.86
C ASP A 33 17.78 12.68 -17.74
N ARG A 34 16.92 12.06 -18.54
CA ARG A 34 15.47 12.28 -18.46
C ARG A 34 14.91 11.66 -17.20
N LEU A 35 15.32 10.45 -16.85
CA LEU A 35 14.91 9.82 -15.62
C LEU A 35 15.43 10.61 -14.41
N LYS A 36 16.72 10.99 -14.45
CA LYS A 36 17.35 11.86 -13.44
C LYS A 36 16.58 13.15 -13.21
N HIS A 37 16.08 13.78 -14.27
CA HIS A 37 15.29 15.01 -14.18
C HIS A 37 14.07 14.83 -13.25
N TYR A 38 13.27 13.78 -13.42
CA TYR A 38 12.07 13.53 -12.60
C TYR A 38 12.38 13.11 -11.15
N PHE A 39 13.62 12.70 -10.88
CA PHE A 39 14.11 12.37 -9.54
C PHE A 39 14.97 13.47 -8.90
N SER A 40 15.13 14.61 -9.59
CA SER A 40 15.82 15.79 -9.07
C SER A 40 14.93 16.60 -8.13
N ASP A 41 15.52 17.56 -7.42
CA ASP A 41 14.79 18.46 -6.52
C ASP A 41 13.77 19.37 -7.24
N LEU A 42 13.82 19.47 -8.57
CA LEU A 42 12.81 20.17 -9.37
C LEU A 42 11.44 19.47 -9.33
N HIS A 43 11.42 18.16 -9.08
CA HIS A 43 10.20 17.34 -9.08
C HIS A 43 10.03 16.59 -7.75
N PRO A 44 9.11 17.03 -6.87
CA PRO A 44 8.93 16.39 -5.56
C PRO A 44 8.43 14.93 -5.67
N VAL A 45 7.84 14.56 -6.82
CA VAL A 45 7.28 13.21 -7.08
C VAL A 45 8.35 12.13 -6.94
N GLY A 46 9.55 12.33 -7.49
CA GLY A 46 10.63 11.35 -7.37
C GLY A 46 11.04 11.11 -5.91
N LYS A 47 11.06 12.17 -5.09
CA LYS A 47 11.35 12.06 -3.66
C LYS A 47 10.22 11.36 -2.88
N TYR A 48 8.96 11.61 -3.23
CA TYR A 48 7.83 10.85 -2.67
C TYR A 48 7.93 9.37 -3.01
N PHE A 49 8.22 9.04 -4.27
CA PHE A 49 8.41 7.66 -4.71
C PHE A 49 9.54 6.96 -3.93
N LYS A 50 10.75 7.56 -3.89
CA LYS A 50 11.88 7.01 -3.13
C LYS A 50 11.53 6.78 -1.66
N SER A 51 10.75 7.69 -1.06
CA SER A 51 10.35 7.56 0.33
C SER A 51 9.45 6.35 0.61
N MET A 52 8.80 5.79 -0.42
CA MET A 52 7.93 4.62 -0.30
C MET A 52 8.65 3.29 -0.56
N LEU A 53 9.88 3.30 -1.07
CA LEU A 53 10.62 2.08 -1.42
C LEU A 53 11.15 1.33 -0.18
N GLU A 54 11.66 2.07 0.80
CA GLU A 54 12.29 1.51 1.99
C GLU A 54 11.82 2.23 3.25
N PHE A 55 11.31 1.48 4.22
CA PHE A 55 10.72 2.05 5.44
C PHE A 55 11.68 2.93 6.24
N HIS A 56 12.96 2.56 6.32
CA HIS A 56 13.95 3.27 7.11
C HIS A 56 14.51 4.51 6.41
N LYS A 57 14.34 4.65 5.09
CA LYS A 57 14.79 5.82 4.32
C LYS A 57 13.70 6.86 4.24
N LEU A 58 14.09 8.14 4.34
CA LEU A 58 13.21 9.30 4.19
C LEU A 58 11.94 9.24 5.08
N GLN A 59 12.00 8.54 6.21
CA GLN A 59 10.83 8.28 7.06
C GLN A 59 10.16 9.58 7.52
N ASN A 60 10.91 10.51 8.11
CA ASN A 60 10.36 11.79 8.57
C ASN A 60 9.68 12.58 7.45
N PHE A 61 10.21 12.50 6.23
CA PHE A 61 9.64 13.14 5.05
C PHE A 61 8.33 12.45 4.62
N ARG A 62 8.31 11.12 4.56
CA ARG A 62 7.12 10.31 4.26
C ARG A 62 6.00 10.55 5.27
N GLU A 63 6.32 10.48 6.56
CA GLU A 63 5.35 10.65 7.65
C GLU A 63 4.79 12.08 7.70
N LYS A 64 5.64 13.10 7.49
CA LYS A 64 5.17 14.48 7.33
C LYS A 64 4.17 14.58 6.18
N ARG A 65 4.47 13.97 5.02
CA ARG A 65 3.58 14.00 3.86
C ARG A 65 2.26 13.26 4.12
N PHE A 66 2.29 12.09 4.75
CA PHE A 66 1.06 11.39 5.13
C PHE A 66 0.25 12.17 6.16
N LYS A 67 0.89 12.92 7.05
CA LYS A 67 0.20 13.84 7.96
C LYS A 67 -0.49 14.98 7.22
N GLU A 68 0.10 15.53 6.16
CA GLU A 68 -0.57 16.52 5.31
C GLU A 68 -1.76 15.91 4.55
N LEU A 69 -1.61 14.67 4.08
CA LEU A 69 -2.61 13.95 3.28
C LEU A 69 -3.62 13.16 4.10
N ASN A 70 -3.60 13.24 5.44
CA ASN A 70 -4.39 12.37 6.32
C ASN A 70 -5.91 12.39 6.03
N LYS A 71 -6.41 13.51 5.49
CA LYS A 71 -7.82 13.68 5.12
C LYS A 71 -8.16 13.16 3.72
N GLN A 72 -7.15 12.99 2.86
CA GLN A 72 -7.28 12.57 1.47
C GLN A 72 -7.02 11.07 1.27
N ILE A 73 -6.47 10.40 2.29
CA ILE A 73 -6.12 8.98 2.23
C ILE A 73 -6.83 8.24 3.35
N SER A 74 -7.45 7.12 2.97
CA SER A 74 -7.95 6.11 3.90
C SER A 74 -7.67 4.72 3.35
N ALA A 75 -7.66 3.73 4.23
CA ALA A 75 -7.39 2.35 3.84
C ALA A 75 -8.29 1.36 4.56
N VAL A 76 -8.58 0.27 3.87
CA VAL A 76 -9.13 -0.96 4.46
C VAL A 76 -8.06 -2.03 4.32
N ALA A 77 -7.62 -2.58 5.45
CA ALA A 77 -6.74 -3.74 5.50
C ALA A 77 -7.55 -4.97 5.89
N LEU A 78 -7.28 -6.12 5.27
CA LEU A 78 -7.96 -7.37 5.62
C LEU A 78 -7.15 -8.10 6.68
N LYS A 79 -7.81 -8.54 7.76
CA LYS A 79 -7.13 -9.06 8.95
C LYS A 79 -6.23 -10.26 8.66
N LYS A 80 -6.64 -11.12 7.72
CA LYS A 80 -5.93 -12.34 7.30
C LYS A 80 -5.11 -12.18 6.02
N ASP A 81 -4.84 -10.94 5.60
CA ASP A 81 -4.02 -10.68 4.41
C ASP A 81 -2.55 -10.99 4.69
N ASN A 82 -1.96 -11.87 3.88
CA ASN A 82 -0.54 -12.22 3.96
C ASN A 82 0.31 -11.49 2.91
N VAL A 83 -0.30 -10.97 1.85
CA VAL A 83 0.39 -10.21 0.79
C VAL A 83 0.66 -8.79 1.28
N VAL A 84 -0.37 -8.13 1.82
CA VAL A 84 -0.28 -6.80 2.43
C VAL A 84 -0.83 -6.87 3.86
N PRO A 85 -0.01 -7.31 4.83
CA PRO A 85 -0.45 -7.47 6.21
C PRO A 85 -0.98 -6.15 6.82
N PRO A 86 -2.02 -6.20 7.68
CA PRO A 86 -2.54 -5.02 8.35
C PRO A 86 -1.50 -4.20 9.12
N SER A 87 -0.48 -4.86 9.68
CA SER A 87 0.62 -4.20 10.37
C SER A 87 1.39 -3.26 9.44
N GLU A 88 1.68 -3.67 8.20
CA GLU A 88 2.40 -2.87 7.21
C GLU A 88 1.58 -1.64 6.79
N VAL A 89 0.26 -1.82 6.60
CA VAL A 89 -0.67 -0.72 6.28
C VAL A 89 -0.72 0.30 7.43
N LEU A 90 -0.82 -0.20 8.67
CA LEU A 90 -0.85 0.65 9.86
C LEU A 90 0.48 1.40 10.03
N ASN A 91 1.62 0.70 9.97
CA ASN A 91 2.95 1.31 10.10
C ASN A 91 3.18 2.41 9.04
N THR A 92 2.73 2.18 7.81
CA THR A 92 2.87 3.16 6.72
C THR A 92 1.99 4.38 6.94
N LEU A 93 0.69 4.18 7.19
CA LEU A 93 -0.29 5.27 7.19
C LEU A 93 -0.42 5.97 8.55
N LYS A 94 -0.04 5.31 9.65
CA LYS A 94 -0.04 5.90 11.00
C LYS A 94 1.33 6.40 11.45
N GLY A 95 2.39 6.05 10.72
CA GLY A 95 3.78 6.35 11.08
C GLY A 95 4.29 5.44 12.20
N SER A 96 5.60 5.44 12.43
CA SER A 96 6.23 4.56 13.44
C SER A 96 5.76 4.83 14.86
N ASP A 97 5.33 6.06 15.15
CA ASP A 97 4.81 6.46 16.46
C ASP A 97 3.28 6.38 16.57
N ASN A 98 2.61 5.90 15.52
CA ASN A 98 1.16 5.78 15.41
C ASN A 98 0.38 7.11 15.54
N LYS A 99 1.00 8.28 15.32
CA LYS A 99 0.36 9.59 15.53
C LYS A 99 -0.24 10.22 14.29
N ILE A 100 -0.05 9.65 13.09
CA ILE A 100 -0.68 10.19 11.87
C ILE A 100 -2.18 9.87 11.93
N PRO A 101 -3.08 10.87 11.87
CA PRO A 101 -4.52 10.67 12.06
C PRO A 101 -5.23 10.15 10.80
N SER A 102 -4.60 9.23 10.07
CA SER A 102 -5.17 8.61 8.86
C SER A 102 -6.27 7.61 9.22
N LYS A 103 -7.30 7.53 8.35
CA LYS A 103 -8.43 6.62 8.55
C LYS A 103 -8.10 5.23 8.02
N VAL A 104 -7.61 4.35 8.88
CA VAL A 104 -7.36 2.93 8.54
C VAL A 104 -8.34 2.03 9.28
N ARG A 105 -9.00 1.12 8.57
CA ARG A 105 -9.84 0.07 9.17
C ARG A 105 -9.28 -1.31 8.86
N VAL A 106 -9.02 -2.09 9.90
CA VAL A 106 -8.77 -3.53 9.76
C VAL A 106 -10.12 -4.24 9.80
N MET A 107 -10.47 -4.96 8.74
CA MET A 107 -11.72 -5.70 8.62
C MET A 107 -11.43 -7.20 8.57
N ASP A 108 -12.27 -7.96 9.26
CA ASP A 108 -12.30 -9.41 9.21
C ASP A 108 -13.67 -9.83 8.68
N PHE A 109 -13.70 -10.86 7.84
CA PHE A 109 -14.91 -11.40 7.24
C PHE A 109 -15.16 -12.82 7.75
N ASN A 110 -16.43 -13.18 7.88
CA ASN A 110 -16.85 -14.49 8.39
C ASN A 110 -16.88 -15.56 7.29
N TYR A 111 -15.86 -15.59 6.46
CA TYR A 111 -15.65 -16.56 5.39
C TYR A 111 -14.18 -16.59 5.01
N ASN A 112 -13.77 -17.55 4.16
CA ASN A 112 -12.42 -17.57 3.62
C ASN A 112 -12.29 -16.50 2.55
N TYR A 113 -11.32 -15.62 2.74
CA TYR A 113 -10.94 -14.56 1.83
C TYR A 113 -9.42 -14.48 1.75
N ASP A 114 -8.93 -13.92 0.65
CA ASP A 114 -7.53 -13.54 0.50
C ASP A 114 -7.44 -12.15 -0.14
N HIS A 115 -6.20 -11.71 -0.40
CA HIS A 115 -5.91 -10.42 -1.00
C HIS A 115 -6.57 -10.22 -2.38
N VAL A 116 -6.60 -11.27 -3.18
CA VAL A 116 -7.03 -11.24 -4.58
C VAL A 116 -8.54 -11.38 -4.70
N ILE A 117 -9.14 -12.21 -3.85
CA ILE A 117 -10.57 -12.52 -3.86
C ILE A 117 -11.17 -12.22 -2.46
N PRO A 118 -11.33 -10.93 -2.10
CA PRO A 118 -11.92 -10.54 -0.82
C PRO A 118 -13.44 -10.78 -0.76
N PHE A 119 -14.09 -10.87 -1.92
CA PHE A 119 -15.53 -11.09 -2.10
C PHE A 119 -15.75 -12.24 -3.08
N PRO A 120 -15.69 -13.51 -2.63
CA PRO A 120 -15.79 -14.66 -3.52
C PRO A 120 -17.18 -14.75 -4.18
N PRO A 121 -17.27 -15.00 -5.50
CA PRO A 121 -18.54 -15.06 -6.23
C PRO A 121 -19.22 -16.43 -6.03
N THR A 122 -19.64 -16.72 -4.80
CA THR A 122 -20.28 -17.99 -4.42
C THR A 122 -21.67 -17.77 -3.83
N LYS A 123 -22.67 -18.47 -4.37
CA LYS A 123 -24.06 -18.42 -3.87
C LYS A 123 -24.19 -18.95 -2.43
N LYS A 124 -23.28 -19.83 -1.99
CA LYS A 124 -23.34 -20.44 -0.65
C LYS A 124 -23.18 -19.41 0.47
N LEU A 125 -22.42 -18.33 0.22
CA LEU A 125 -22.07 -17.31 1.21
C LEU A 125 -22.56 -15.91 0.83
N GLU A 126 -23.47 -15.82 -0.15
CA GLU A 126 -23.95 -14.57 -0.75
C GLU A 126 -24.29 -13.50 0.30
N LYS A 127 -25.11 -13.87 1.30
CA LYS A 127 -25.50 -12.94 2.39
C LYS A 127 -24.31 -12.38 3.18
N GLU A 128 -23.32 -13.21 3.52
CA GLU A 128 -22.15 -12.75 4.28
C GLU A 128 -21.18 -11.95 3.41
N VAL A 129 -21.01 -12.37 2.15
CA VAL A 129 -20.20 -11.65 1.16
C VAL A 129 -20.79 -10.25 0.91
N ASP A 130 -22.09 -10.16 0.67
CA ASP A 130 -22.79 -8.88 0.46
C ASP A 130 -22.68 -7.97 1.69
N LYS A 131 -22.80 -8.54 2.89
CA LYS A 131 -22.65 -7.78 4.14
C LYS A 131 -21.25 -7.19 4.27
N SER A 132 -20.22 -7.97 3.99
CA SER A 132 -18.82 -7.53 4.00
C SER A 132 -18.53 -6.51 2.90
N PHE A 133 -19.03 -6.73 1.68
CA PHE A 133 -18.94 -5.82 0.55
C PHE A 133 -19.54 -4.46 0.92
N ASN A 134 -20.78 -4.46 1.38
CA ASN A 134 -21.49 -3.24 1.80
C ASN A 134 -20.74 -2.52 2.94
N ARG A 135 -20.11 -3.25 3.87
CA ARG A 135 -19.31 -2.65 4.95
C ARG A 135 -18.07 -1.93 4.41
N VAL A 136 -17.35 -2.52 3.45
CA VAL A 136 -16.17 -1.91 2.82
C VAL A 136 -16.56 -0.68 2.02
N PHE A 137 -17.54 -0.81 1.11
CA PHE A 137 -17.92 0.31 0.24
C PHE A 137 -18.64 1.43 0.99
N ARG A 138 -19.36 1.15 2.06
CA ARG A 138 -19.90 2.19 2.95
C ARG A 138 -18.80 2.97 3.67
N PHE A 139 -17.68 2.33 4.00
CA PHE A 139 -16.52 3.03 4.56
C PHE A 139 -15.86 3.91 3.49
N ALA A 140 -15.61 3.37 2.30
CA ALA A 140 -15.03 4.12 1.19
C ALA A 140 -15.90 5.33 0.80
N SER A 141 -17.21 5.13 0.62
CA SER A 141 -18.15 6.18 0.23
C SER A 141 -18.24 7.31 1.27
N LYS A 142 -18.05 7.00 2.57
CA LYS A 142 -18.04 8.02 3.64
C LYS A 142 -16.75 8.84 3.65
N HIS A 143 -15.67 8.35 3.06
CA HIS A 143 -14.41 9.08 2.97
C HIS A 143 -14.37 10.05 1.77
N LEU A 144 -15.11 9.73 0.70
CA LEU A 144 -15.23 10.57 -0.50
C LEU A 144 -16.21 11.76 -0.33
N LYS A 145 -16.92 11.83 0.80
CA LYS A 145 -17.79 12.95 1.17
C LYS A 145 -17.06 13.91 2.07
#